data_AF-A0A519NAB3-F1
#
_entry.id   AF-A0A519NAB3-F1
#
_cell.length_a   1.000
_cell.length_b   1.000
_cell.length_c   1.000
_cell.angle_alpha   90.00
_cell.angle_beta   90.00
_cell.angle_gamma   90.00
#
_symmetry.space_group_name_H-M   'P 1'
#
loop_
_entity.id
_entity.type
_entity.pdbx_description
1 polymer ?
#
loop_
_entity_poly.entity_id
_entity_poly.type
_entity_poly.pdbx_seq_one_letter_code
_entity_poly.pdbx_strand_id
1 'polypeptide(L)'
;MDVLNRKERLSAFLLFLLMFLITTGTLIAAIFVNFKLPLKENEVLKAENETILKEFNFQKGFSEKIEHVSKLVDSLDKAPESFQFIEQGITYELVRLKEKLPPDSDQSLKLYDNYILTVKDLVNTKKQLLQVSDSKKEIDMLNNQIKAYEEDNKDLARELELARQLNMRP
;
A
#
# COMPACT_ATOMS: atom_id res chain seq x y z
N MET A 1 64.87 37.68 59.76
CA MET A 1 63.56 38.21 59.35
C MET A 1 62.62 37.03 59.23
N ASP A 2 61.95 36.67 60.32
CA ASP A 2 60.87 35.69 60.24
C ASP A 2 59.78 36.26 59.35
N VAL A 3 59.40 35.50 58.33
CA VAL A 3 58.38 35.94 57.38
C VAL A 3 57.04 35.88 58.11
N LEU A 4 56.72 36.98 58.78
CA LEU A 4 55.39 37.31 59.27
C LEU A 4 54.44 37.05 58.08
N ASN A 5 53.40 36.24 58.33
CA ASN A 5 52.40 35.79 57.34
C ASN A 5 52.62 34.48 56.55
N ARG A 6 53.33 33.49 57.12
CA ARG A 6 53.45 32.13 56.54
C ARG A 6 52.12 31.39 56.40
N LYS A 7 51.19 31.57 57.34
CA LYS A 7 49.86 30.92 57.34
C LYS A 7 48.92 31.48 56.28
N GLU A 8 48.83 32.81 56.16
CA GLU A 8 48.00 33.44 55.14
C GLU A 8 48.47 33.12 53.72
N ARG A 9 49.79 33.06 53.50
CA ARG A 9 50.37 32.70 52.21
C ARG A 9 50.11 31.23 51.83
N LEU A 10 50.13 30.31 52.79
CA LEU A 10 49.74 28.92 52.56
C LEU A 10 48.24 28.80 52.26
N SER A 11 47.39 29.52 52.99
CA SER A 11 45.95 29.53 52.73
C SER A 11 45.62 30.09 51.34
N ALA A 12 46.25 31.19 50.94
CA ALA A 12 46.09 31.77 49.61
C ALA A 12 46.58 30.82 48.51
N PHE A 13 47.70 30.13 48.72
CA PHE A 13 48.21 29.12 47.80
C PHE A 13 47.26 27.91 47.67
N LEU A 14 46.70 27.44 48.78
CA LEU A 14 45.76 26.31 48.80
C LEU A 14 44.43 26.67 48.11
N LEU A 15 43.94 27.90 48.31
CA LEU A 15 42.78 28.44 47.62
C LEU A 15 43.05 28.59 46.10
N PHE A 16 44.23 29.07 45.72
CA PHE A 16 44.66 29.14 44.33
C PHE A 16 44.74 27.75 43.70
N LEU A 17 45.34 26.78 44.37
CA LEU A 17 45.45 25.40 43.89
C LEU A 17 44.06 24.76 43.72
N LEU A 18 43.15 25.00 44.67
CA LEU A 18 41.76 24.54 44.58
C LEU A 18 41.05 25.14 43.35
N MET A 19 41.12 26.47 43.19
CA MET A 19 40.53 27.15 42.04
C MET A 19 41.15 26.70 40.72
N PHE A 20 42.46 26.45 40.70
CA PHE A 20 43.17 25.93 39.54
C PHE A 20 42.70 24.52 39.16
N LEU A 21 42.51 23.64 40.15
CA LEU A 21 41.98 22.30 39.91
C LEU A 21 40.53 22.33 39.44
N ILE A 22 39.69 23.19 40.01
CA ILE A 22 38.28 23.33 39.61
C ILE A 22 38.20 23.86 38.16
N THR A 23 38.96 24.89 37.83
CA THR A 23 38.96 25.47 36.47
C THR A 23 39.52 24.50 35.43
N THR A 24 40.61 23.81 35.76
CA THR A 24 41.18 22.76 34.89
C THR A 24 40.22 21.59 34.71
N GLY A 25 39.58 21.12 35.79
CA GLY A 25 38.58 20.06 35.72
C GLY A 25 37.37 20.44 34.88
N THR A 26 36.90 21.69 35.01
CA THR A 26 35.80 22.22 34.19
C THR A 26 36.18 22.28 32.71
N LEU A 27 37.40 22.72 32.38
CA LEU A 27 37.92 22.72 31.01
C LEU A 27 37.97 21.31 30.41
N ILE A 28 38.50 20.33 31.15
CA ILE A 28 38.58 18.93 30.70
C ILE A 28 37.17 18.35 30.49
N ALA A 29 36.24 18.60 31.41
CA ALA A 29 34.86 18.16 31.29
C ALA A 29 34.16 18.79 30.07
N ALA A 30 34.37 20.08 29.83
CA ALA A 30 33.83 20.77 28.66
C ALA A 30 34.36 20.19 27.34
N ILE A 31 35.66 19.91 27.26
CA ILE A 31 36.28 19.26 26.10
C ILE A 31 35.69 17.85 25.92
N PHE A 32 35.54 17.07 26.99
CA PHE A 32 35.02 15.72 26.92
C PHE A 32 33.56 15.67 26.42
N VAL A 33 32.71 16.58 26.90
CA VAL A 33 31.33 16.70 26.41
C VAL A 33 31.32 17.11 24.93
N ASN A 34 32.16 18.07 24.54
CA ASN A 34 32.26 18.53 23.15
C ASN A 34 32.68 17.41 22.19
N PHE A 35 33.54 16.48 22.61
CA PHE A 35 33.94 15.33 21.77
C PHE A 35 32.95 14.16 21.79
N LYS A 36 32.32 13.86 22.93
CA LYS A 36 31.47 12.66 23.07
C LYS A 36 30.07 12.86 22.51
N LEU A 37 29.56 14.09 22.56
CA LEU A 37 28.25 14.46 22.02
C LEU A 37 28.13 14.26 20.49
N PRO A 38 29.06 14.74 19.64
CA PRO A 38 28.97 14.53 18.19
C PRO A 38 29.14 13.08 17.77
N LEU A 39 29.85 12.24 18.56
CA LEU A 39 29.96 10.81 18.28
C LEU A 39 28.61 10.11 18.48
N LYS A 40 27.93 10.41 19.58
CA LYS A 40 26.61 9.82 19.87
C LYS A 40 25.53 10.32 18.92
N GLU A 41 25.57 11.60 18.56
CA GLU A 41 24.67 12.15 17.52
C GLU A 41 24.89 11.46 16.17
N ASN A 42 26.15 11.26 15.75
CA ASN A 42 26.45 10.53 14.52
C ASN A 42 25.99 9.07 14.55
N GLU A 43 26.09 8.39 15.70
CA GLU A 43 25.58 7.02 15.85
C GLU A 43 24.06 6.97 15.72
N VAL A 44 23.35 7.88 16.38
CA VAL A 44 21.88 7.98 16.28
C VAL A 44 21.47 8.31 14.84
N LEU A 45 22.11 9.29 14.21
CA LEU A 45 21.84 9.67 12.81
C LEU A 45 22.08 8.51 11.84
N LYS A 46 23.13 7.70 12.06
CA LYS A 46 23.36 6.50 11.25
C LYS A 46 22.26 5.46 11.43
N ALA A 47 21.82 5.22 12.67
CA ALA A 47 20.74 4.28 12.96
C ALA A 47 19.40 4.72 12.35
N GLU A 48 19.08 6.00 12.43
CA GLU A 48 17.89 6.56 11.78
C GLU A 48 17.98 6.44 10.25
N ASN A 49 19.13 6.76 9.66
CA ASN A 49 19.33 6.67 8.22
C ASN A 49 19.22 5.22 7.72
N GLU A 50 19.77 4.25 8.45
CA GLU A 50 19.58 2.83 8.15
C GLU A 50 18.11 2.40 8.21
N THR A 51 17.35 2.94 9.16
CA THR A 51 15.90 2.65 9.29
C THR A 51 15.13 3.24 8.11
N ILE A 52 15.39 4.50 7.77
CA ILE A 52 14.79 5.17 6.61
C ILE A 52 15.13 4.44 5.31
N LEU A 53 16.39 4.01 5.13
CA LEU A 53 16.81 3.25 3.95
C LEU A 53 16.09 1.91 3.84
N LYS A 54 15.87 1.21 4.97
CA LYS A 54 15.09 -0.04 4.99
C LYS A 54 13.64 0.21 4.57
N GLU A 55 13.00 1.23 5.13
CA GLU A 55 11.63 1.61 4.77
C GLU A 55 11.52 2.02 3.31
N PHE A 56 12.45 2.83 2.81
CA PHE A 56 12.47 3.27 1.42
C PHE A 56 12.65 2.10 0.44
N ASN A 57 13.57 1.18 0.74
CA ASN A 57 13.77 -0.02 -0.07
C ASN A 57 12.54 -0.92 -0.07
N PHE A 58 11.88 -1.07 1.08
CA PHE A 58 10.62 -1.79 1.18
C PHE A 58 9.53 -1.13 0.33
N GLN A 59 9.34 0.18 0.47
CA GLN A 59 8.34 0.95 -0.27
C GLN A 59 8.57 0.86 -1.79
N LYS A 60 9.83 0.96 -2.23
CA LYS A 60 10.19 0.80 -3.64
C LYS A 60 9.81 -0.59 -4.16
N GLY A 61 10.19 -1.65 -3.44
CA GLY A 61 9.85 -3.02 -3.83
C GLY A 61 8.35 -3.32 -3.79
N PHE A 62 7.62 -2.70 -2.85
CA PHE A 62 6.17 -2.75 -2.79
C PHE A 62 5.55 -2.07 -4.02
N SER A 63 6.02 -0.86 -4.36
CA SER A 63 5.52 -0.08 -5.49
C SER A 63 5.70 -0.80 -6.83
N GLU A 64 6.88 -1.38 -7.07
CA GLU A 64 7.16 -2.13 -8.31
C GLU A 64 6.22 -3.35 -8.46
N LYS A 65 5.97 -4.07 -7.37
CA LYS A 65 5.05 -5.21 -7.35
C LYS A 65 3.61 -4.79 -7.58
N ILE A 66 3.18 -3.68 -6.98
CA ILE A 66 1.85 -3.13 -7.19
C ILE A 66 1.67 -2.65 -8.63
N GLU A 67 2.68 -2.03 -9.23
CA GLU A 67 2.62 -1.64 -10.65
C GLU A 67 2.43 -2.87 -11.55
N HIS A 68 3.12 -3.98 -11.24
CA HIS A 68 2.91 -5.24 -11.94
C HIS A 68 1.48 -5.77 -11.76
N VAL A 69 0.93 -5.75 -10.54
CA VAL A 69 -0.47 -6.12 -10.29
C VAL A 69 -1.43 -5.21 -11.05
N SER A 70 -1.18 -3.90 -11.12
CA SER A 70 -2.00 -2.96 -11.88
C SER A 70 -2.05 -3.31 -13.37
N LYS A 71 -0.91 -3.70 -13.96
CA LYS A 71 -0.86 -4.16 -15.36
C LYS A 71 -1.68 -5.43 -15.59
N LEU A 72 -1.69 -6.35 -14.61
CA LEU A 72 -2.56 -7.53 -14.66
C LEU A 72 -4.04 -7.14 -14.56
N VAL A 73 -4.38 -6.19 -13.68
CA VAL A 73 -5.74 -5.66 -13.54
C VAL A 73 -6.22 -5.00 -14.85
N ASP A 74 -5.37 -4.23 -15.52
CA ASP A 74 -5.68 -3.64 -16.83
C ASP A 74 -5.85 -4.70 -17.93
N SER A 75 -5.26 -5.87 -17.76
CA SER A 75 -5.39 -7.00 -18.69
C SER A 75 -6.70 -7.75 -18.51
N LEU A 76 -7.36 -7.66 -17.34
CA LEU A 76 -8.67 -8.28 -17.10
C LEU A 76 -9.74 -7.77 -18.07
N ASP A 77 -9.71 -6.48 -18.41
CA ASP A 77 -10.68 -5.88 -19.33
C ASP A 77 -10.43 -6.28 -20.79
N LYS A 78 -9.18 -6.62 -21.14
CA LYS A 78 -8.76 -6.91 -22.52
C LYS A 78 -8.93 -8.38 -22.89
N ALA A 79 -8.89 -9.27 -21.91
CA ALA A 79 -8.89 -10.72 -22.12
C ALA A 79 -9.97 -11.41 -21.27
N PRO A 80 -11.27 -11.24 -21.59
CA PRO A 80 -12.37 -11.85 -20.84
C PRO A 80 -12.30 -13.38 -20.81
N GLU A 81 -11.79 -14.02 -21.87
CA GLU A 81 -11.60 -15.48 -21.93
C GLU A 81 -10.53 -15.99 -20.94
N SER A 82 -9.56 -15.16 -20.60
CA SER A 82 -8.49 -15.47 -19.65
C SER A 82 -8.71 -14.86 -18.27
N PHE A 83 -9.90 -14.31 -18.01
CA PHE A 83 -10.20 -13.56 -16.79
C PHE A 83 -9.85 -14.35 -15.53
N GLN A 84 -10.28 -15.61 -15.45
CA GLN A 84 -10.03 -16.47 -14.29
C GLN A 84 -8.53 -16.72 -14.03
N PHE A 85 -7.75 -16.92 -15.10
CA PHE A 85 -6.31 -17.15 -14.98
C PHE A 85 -5.59 -15.88 -14.48
N ILE A 86 -5.96 -14.72 -15.02
CA ILE A 86 -5.40 -13.42 -14.61
C ILE A 86 -5.83 -13.10 -13.17
N GLU A 87 -7.08 -13.36 -12.79
CA GLU A 87 -7.61 -13.19 -11.42
C GLU A 87 -6.81 -14.01 -10.40
N GLN A 88 -6.49 -15.27 -10.72
CA GLN A 88 -5.66 -16.13 -9.88
C GLN A 88 -4.23 -15.59 -9.74
N GLY A 89 -3.64 -15.11 -10.84
CA GLY A 89 -2.32 -14.49 -10.82
C GLY A 89 -2.26 -13.23 -9.95
N ILE A 90 -3.29 -12.37 -10.03
CA ILE A 90 -3.42 -11.18 -9.17
C ILE A 90 -3.55 -11.60 -7.71
N THR A 91 -4.44 -12.55 -7.42
CA THR A 91 -4.67 -13.04 -6.05
C THR A 91 -3.38 -13.58 -5.43
N TYR A 92 -2.62 -14.36 -6.18
CA TYR A 92 -1.33 -14.89 -5.75
C TYR A 92 -0.32 -13.78 -5.41
N GLU A 93 -0.16 -12.77 -6.27
CA GLU A 93 0.76 -11.67 -5.99
C GLU A 93 0.30 -10.80 -4.81
N LEU A 94 -1.01 -10.60 -4.63
CA LEU A 94 -1.56 -9.87 -3.48
C LEU A 94 -1.31 -10.60 -2.16
N VAL A 95 -1.48 -11.93 -2.11
CA VAL A 95 -1.17 -12.75 -0.93
C VAL A 95 0.32 -12.64 -0.60
N ARG A 96 1.18 -12.78 -1.62
CA ARG A 96 2.64 -12.68 -1.45
C ARG A 96 3.10 -11.29 -1.01
N LEU A 97 2.40 -10.23 -1.43
CA LEU A 97 2.62 -8.87 -0.95
C LEU A 97 2.23 -8.74 0.52
N LYS A 98 1.09 -9.31 0.91
CA LYS A 98 0.61 -9.29 2.30
C LYS A 98 1.56 -10.03 3.25
N GLU A 99 2.08 -11.18 2.85
CA GLU A 99 3.06 -11.96 3.63
C GLU A 99 4.39 -11.22 3.86
N LYS A 100 4.76 -10.34 2.93
CA LYS A 100 6.02 -9.57 3.02
C LYS A 100 5.90 -8.31 3.89
N LEU A 101 4.71 -7.97 4.36
CA LEU A 101 4.52 -6.80 5.20
C LEU A 101 5.23 -6.99 6.56
N PRO A 102 6.05 -6.02 7.00
CA PRO A 102 6.72 -6.11 8.29
C PRO A 102 5.70 -6.02 9.44
N PRO A 103 5.78 -6.85 10.49
CA PRO A 103 4.76 -6.92 11.54
C PRO A 103 4.59 -5.65 12.39
N ASP A 104 5.60 -4.77 12.46
CA ASP A 104 5.73 -3.74 13.51
C ASP A 104 5.62 -2.28 13.03
N SER A 105 4.71 -1.93 12.12
CA SER A 105 4.47 -0.52 11.74
C SER A 105 3.00 -0.12 11.84
N ASP A 106 2.63 0.66 12.86
CA ASP A 106 1.23 0.92 13.23
C ASP A 106 0.44 1.74 12.18
N GLN A 107 1.12 2.56 11.36
CA GLN A 107 0.46 3.46 10.40
C GLN A 107 0.76 3.14 8.93
N SER A 108 2.01 2.80 8.59
CA SER A 108 2.36 2.47 7.19
C SER A 108 1.76 1.14 6.76
N LEU A 109 1.65 0.17 7.67
CA LEU A 109 1.04 -1.14 7.40
C LEU A 109 -0.44 -1.03 7.03
N LYS A 110 -1.19 -0.16 7.71
CA LYS A 110 -2.61 0.10 7.41
C LYS A 110 -2.78 0.64 6.00
N LEU A 111 -1.86 1.51 5.53
CA LEU A 111 -1.89 2.01 4.16
C LEU A 111 -1.65 0.89 3.14
N TYR A 112 -0.64 0.06 3.36
CA TYR A 112 -0.34 -1.05 2.45
C TYR A 112 -1.47 -2.10 2.41
N ASP A 113 -2.02 -2.47 3.57
CA ASP A 113 -3.14 -3.42 3.64
C ASP A 113 -4.40 -2.83 3.00
N ASN A 114 -4.72 -1.56 3.26
CA ASN A 114 -5.83 -0.86 2.60
C ASN A 114 -5.65 -0.82 1.07
N TYR A 115 -4.44 -0.60 0.58
CA TYR A 115 -4.18 -0.61 -0.85
C TYR A 115 -4.40 -2.01 -1.44
N ILE A 116 -3.89 -3.06 -0.79
CA ILE A 116 -4.11 -4.46 -1.20
C ILE A 116 -5.61 -4.79 -1.23
N LEU A 117 -6.36 -4.38 -0.20
CA LEU A 117 -7.81 -4.55 -0.14
C LEU A 117 -8.51 -3.80 -1.27
N THR A 118 -8.12 -2.55 -1.54
CA THR A 118 -8.69 -1.74 -2.62
C THR A 118 -8.48 -2.40 -4.00
N VAL A 119 -7.29 -2.93 -4.26
CA VAL A 119 -7.01 -3.66 -5.51
C VAL A 119 -7.84 -4.93 -5.60
N LYS A 120 -7.99 -5.67 -4.50
CA LYS A 120 -8.83 -6.86 -4.45
C LYS A 120 -10.30 -6.53 -4.75
N ASP A 121 -10.83 -5.45 -4.15
CA ASP A 121 -12.19 -4.99 -4.39
C ASP A 121 -12.40 -4.52 -5.83
N LEU A 122 -11.39 -3.87 -6.43
CA LEU A 122 -11.40 -3.50 -7.84
C LEU A 122 -11.51 -4.74 -8.75
N VAL A 123 -10.72 -5.78 -8.49
CA VAL A 123 -10.79 -7.05 -9.25
C VAL A 123 -12.16 -7.71 -9.11
N ASN A 124 -12.69 -7.78 -7.90
CA ASN A 124 -14.04 -8.32 -7.65
C ASN A 124 -15.12 -7.52 -8.39
N THR A 125 -15.00 -6.19 -8.41
CA THR A 125 -15.95 -5.32 -9.12
C THR A 125 -15.89 -5.57 -10.62
N LYS A 126 -14.69 -5.70 -11.20
CA LYS A 126 -14.51 -6.05 -12.61
C LYS A 126 -15.13 -7.42 -12.96
N LYS A 127 -15.00 -8.40 -12.07
CA LYS A 127 -15.62 -9.72 -12.21
C LYS A 127 -17.15 -9.63 -12.27
N GLN A 128 -17.74 -8.88 -11.34
CA GLN A 128 -19.19 -8.65 -11.32
C GLN A 128 -19.65 -7.92 -12.59
N LEU A 129 -18.89 -6.93 -13.06
CA LEU A 129 -19.19 -6.19 -14.29
C LEU A 129 -19.20 -7.12 -15.51
N LEU A 130 -18.23 -8.04 -15.61
CA LEU A 130 -18.19 -9.03 -16.68
C LEU A 130 -19.44 -9.93 -16.65
N GLN A 131 -19.81 -10.45 -15.48
CA GLN A 131 -21.01 -11.27 -15.32
C GLN A 131 -22.29 -10.52 -15.73
N VAL A 132 -22.44 -9.27 -15.29
CA VAL A 132 -23.58 -8.43 -15.68
C VAL A 132 -23.60 -8.15 -17.17
N SER A 133 -22.43 -7.96 -17.81
CA SER A 133 -22.33 -7.78 -19.26
C SER A 133 -22.83 -9.00 -20.02
N ASP A 134 -22.45 -10.20 -19.58
CA ASP A 134 -22.88 -11.44 -20.23
C ASP A 134 -24.37 -11.71 -20.00
N SER A 135 -24.89 -11.50 -18.78
CA SER A 135 -26.33 -11.56 -18.51
C SER A 135 -27.13 -10.58 -19.37
N LYS A 136 -26.61 -9.37 -19.61
CA LYS A 136 -27.27 -8.40 -20.49
C LYS A 136 -27.37 -8.90 -21.93
N LYS A 137 -26.29 -9.48 -22.48
CA LYS A 137 -26.31 -10.06 -23.84
C LYS A 137 -27.35 -11.18 -23.95
N GLU A 138 -27.45 -12.03 -22.93
CA GLU A 138 -28.44 -13.09 -22.87
C GLU A 138 -29.87 -12.54 -22.86
N ILE A 139 -30.14 -11.52 -22.04
CA ILE A 139 -31.43 -10.83 -22.00
C ILE A 139 -31.78 -10.23 -23.38
N ASP A 140 -30.82 -9.57 -24.03
CA ASP A 140 -31.03 -8.99 -25.35
C ASP A 140 -31.34 -10.07 -26.42
N MET A 141 -30.68 -11.22 -26.34
CA MET A 141 -30.94 -12.37 -27.22
C MET A 141 -32.33 -12.95 -26.98
N LEU A 142 -32.72 -13.19 -25.73
CA LEU A 142 -34.04 -13.69 -25.36
C LEU A 142 -35.15 -12.71 -25.79
N ASN A 143 -34.95 -11.41 -25.61
CA ASN A 143 -35.89 -10.39 -26.06
C ASN A 143 -36.09 -10.40 -27.58
N ASN A 144 -35.02 -10.62 -28.35
CA ASN A 144 -35.12 -10.75 -29.80
C ASN A 144 -35.86 -12.03 -30.20
N GLN A 145 -35.64 -13.15 -29.51
CA GLN A 145 -36.38 -14.39 -29.75
C GLN A 145 -37.87 -14.24 -29.43
N ILE A 146 -38.21 -13.58 -28.32
CA ILE A 146 -39.61 -13.30 -27.96
C ILE A 146 -40.29 -12.49 -29.05
N LYS A 147 -39.64 -11.43 -29.55
CA LYS A 147 -40.19 -10.64 -30.66
C LYS A 147 -40.40 -11.46 -31.93
N ALA A 148 -39.44 -12.32 -32.28
CA ALA A 148 -39.57 -13.20 -33.44
C ALA A 148 -40.76 -14.17 -33.27
N TYR A 149 -40.89 -14.81 -32.11
CA TYR A 149 -42.02 -15.70 -31.83
C TYR A 149 -43.37 -14.99 -31.76
N GLU A 150 -43.41 -13.73 -31.30
CA GLU A 150 -44.63 -12.91 -31.37
C GLU A 150 -45.04 -12.59 -32.80
N GLU A 151 -44.07 -12.38 -33.70
CA GLU A 151 -44.33 -12.14 -35.12
C GLU A 151 -44.78 -13.43 -35.82
N ASP A 152 -44.07 -14.54 -35.61
CA ASP A 152 -44.46 -15.87 -36.14
C ASP A 152 -45.88 -16.27 -35.67
N ASN A 153 -46.21 -16.04 -34.40
CA ASN A 153 -47.55 -16.33 -33.88
C ASN A 153 -48.64 -15.45 -34.52
N LYS A 154 -48.34 -14.18 -34.81
CA LYS A 154 -49.26 -13.30 -35.55
C LYS A 154 -49.47 -13.81 -36.97
N ASP A 155 -48.42 -14.31 -37.61
CA ASP A 155 -48.47 -14.85 -38.97
C ASP A 155 -49.28 -16.15 -39.02
N LEU A 156 -48.99 -17.09 -38.13
CA LEU A 156 -49.76 -18.32 -37.94
C LEU A 156 -51.24 -18.04 -37.65
N ALA A 157 -51.54 -17.06 -36.79
CA ALA A 157 -52.91 -16.66 -36.51
C ALA A 157 -53.62 -16.12 -37.77
N ARG A 158 -52.93 -15.29 -38.57
CA ARG A 158 -53.46 -14.78 -39.85
C ARG A 158 -53.70 -15.91 -40.86
N GLU A 159 -52.77 -16.85 -40.98
CA GLU A 159 -52.91 -18.01 -41.87
C GLU A 159 -54.08 -18.90 -41.45
N LEU A 160 -54.25 -19.14 -40.15
CA LEU A 160 -55.34 -19.95 -39.62
C LEU A 160 -56.71 -19.29 -39.83
N GLU A 161 -56.80 -17.97 -39.70
CA GLU A 161 -57.98 -17.17 -40.03
C GLU A 161 -58.35 -17.32 -41.52
N LEU A 162 -57.37 -17.18 -42.42
CA LEU A 162 -57.56 -17.36 -43.86
C LEU A 162 -58.01 -18.78 -44.21
N ALA A 163 -57.39 -19.80 -43.63
CA ALA A 163 -57.77 -21.20 -43.83
C ALA A 163 -59.20 -21.48 -43.37
N ARG A 164 -59.62 -20.91 -42.23
CA ARG A 164 -61.01 -21.00 -41.75
C ARG A 164 -61.99 -20.35 -42.71
N GLN A 165 -61.66 -19.16 -43.23
CA GLN A 165 -62.52 -18.45 -44.20
C GLN A 165 -62.65 -19.21 -45.52
N LEU A 166 -61.57 -19.83 -46.00
CA LEU A 166 -61.59 -20.66 -47.21
C LEU A 166 -62.43 -21.93 -47.03
N ASN A 167 -62.37 -22.57 -45.87
CA ASN A 167 -63.19 -23.75 -45.56
C ASN A 167 -64.69 -23.46 -45.35
N MET A 168 -65.07 -22.19 -45.17
CA MET A 168 -66.46 -21.75 -45.01
C MET A 168 -67.14 -21.33 -46.32
N ARG A 169 -66.43 -21.36 -47.47
CA ARG A 169 -67.05 -21.12 -48.78
C ARG A 169 -67.58 -22.44 -49.36
N PRO A 170 -68.91 -22.60 -49.54
CA PRO A 170 -69.51 -23.77 -50.18
C PRO A 170 -69.24 -23.83 -51.69
#